data_AF-A0A317W157-F1
#
_entry.id   AF-A0A317W157-F1
#
_cell.length_a   1.000
_cell.length_b   1.000
_cell.length_c   1.000
_cell.angle_alpha   90.00
_cell.angle_beta   90.00
_cell.angle_gamma   90.00
#
_symmetry.space_group_name_H-M   'P 1'
#
loop_
_entity.id
_entity.type
_entity.pdbx_description
1 polymer ?
#
loop_
_entity_poly.entity_id
_entity_poly.type
_entity_poly.pdbx_seq_one_letter_code
_entity_poly.pdbx_strand_id
1 'polypeptide(L)'
;MPHIRASPLPRQSLISEIQTGKPNLDGARHIQMVVREGLLLAGGAAALLLQVAMPGVGKGVNHHSTFSRRPLDRLRTTMTFVYCMVFGTAKERQFIVKMVHRAHSPVQGADYSADDIHLQLWVAATLYAVGVGMYEDVFGRIDEATAEALYLEYAILAKSLRVSGEMWPINRKAFWAYWDRQIATMEVTPEARHVAHDLLYNQNLPVHLAALMPWMRFITAELLPPRIREAYGLKSTVLRRGAYRVTLEVIRATYPLVPMFIRTYPKEYYLKDMRRRMGNAR
;
A
#
# COMPACT_ATOMS: atom_id res chain seq x y z
N MET A 1 -37.72 -10.40 -1.64
CA MET A 1 -36.83 -10.10 -2.79
C MET A 1 -35.67 -11.08 -2.76
N PRO A 2 -35.40 -11.84 -3.83
CA PRO A 2 -34.49 -12.97 -3.77
C PRO A 2 -33.02 -12.50 -3.77
N HIS A 3 -32.25 -13.04 -2.82
CA HIS A 3 -30.81 -12.86 -2.72
C HIS A 3 -30.10 -13.52 -3.92
N ILE A 4 -29.51 -12.71 -4.81
CA ILE A 4 -28.59 -13.21 -5.84
C ILE A 4 -27.25 -13.52 -5.17
N ARG A 5 -27.09 -14.76 -4.70
CA ARG A 5 -25.77 -15.34 -4.41
C ARG A 5 -25.10 -15.64 -5.76
N ALA A 6 -24.29 -14.70 -6.25
CA ALA A 6 -23.32 -15.02 -7.28
C ALA A 6 -22.24 -15.92 -6.65
N SER A 7 -22.17 -17.17 -7.11
CA SER A 7 -21.15 -18.13 -6.68
C SER A 7 -19.75 -17.56 -6.97
N PRO A 8 -18.78 -17.69 -6.06
CA PRO A 8 -17.41 -17.29 -6.34
C PRO A 8 -16.88 -18.08 -7.54
N LEU A 9 -16.20 -17.38 -8.45
CA LEU A 9 -15.58 -17.99 -9.63
C LEU A 9 -14.56 -19.07 -9.19
N PRO A 10 -14.50 -20.23 -9.86
CA PRO A 10 -13.54 -21.28 -9.53
C PRO A 10 -12.09 -20.77 -9.57
N ARG A 11 -11.25 -21.20 -8.61
CA ARG A 11 -9.84 -20.77 -8.49
C ARG A 11 -9.05 -20.82 -9.82
N GLN A 12 -9.30 -21.83 -10.65
CA GLN A 12 -8.64 -21.98 -11.96
C GLN A 12 -9.08 -20.91 -12.98
N SER A 13 -10.34 -20.47 -12.96
CA SER A 13 -10.80 -19.40 -13.86
C SER A 13 -10.19 -18.06 -13.46
N LEU A 14 -10.09 -17.76 -12.16
CA LEU A 14 -9.43 -16.55 -11.67
C LEU A 14 -7.94 -16.51 -12.03
N ILE A 15 -7.23 -17.64 -11.89
CA ILE A 15 -5.82 -17.78 -12.30
C ILE A 15 -5.68 -17.59 -13.81
N SER A 16 -6.57 -18.18 -14.62
CA SER A 16 -6.56 -18.01 -16.08
C SER A 16 -6.89 -16.57 -16.51
N GLU A 17 -7.82 -15.87 -15.86
CA GLU A 17 -8.12 -14.44 -16.10
C GLU A 17 -6.95 -13.54 -15.68
N ILE A 18 -6.21 -13.95 -14.64
CA ILE A 18 -4.98 -13.27 -14.22
C ILE A 18 -3.85 -13.52 -15.24
N GLN A 19 -3.74 -14.72 -15.81
CA GLN A 19 -2.71 -15.05 -16.81
C GLN A 19 -3.01 -14.48 -18.21
N THR A 20 -4.29 -14.42 -18.61
CA THR A 20 -4.72 -13.96 -19.96
C THR A 20 -4.82 -12.43 -20.12
N GLY A 21 -4.45 -11.66 -19.09
CA GLY A 21 -4.19 -10.21 -19.23
C GLY A 21 -5.41 -9.28 -19.21
N LYS A 22 -6.63 -9.78 -18.98
CA LYS A 22 -7.84 -8.93 -18.82
C LYS A 22 -8.64 -9.34 -17.58
N PRO A 23 -8.21 -8.96 -16.37
CA PRO A 23 -9.02 -9.22 -15.18
C PRO A 23 -10.37 -8.50 -15.30
N ASN A 24 -11.46 -9.21 -15.03
CA ASN A 24 -12.77 -8.59 -14.88
C ASN A 24 -12.78 -7.74 -13.60
N LEU A 25 -12.54 -6.43 -13.77
CA LEU A 25 -12.34 -5.49 -12.67
C LEU A 25 -13.64 -5.11 -11.92
N ASP A 26 -14.78 -5.66 -12.36
CA ASP A 26 -16.10 -5.45 -11.75
C ASP A 26 -16.41 -6.51 -10.67
N GLY A 27 -15.53 -7.52 -10.53
CA GLY A 27 -15.67 -8.63 -9.58
C GLY A 27 -14.79 -8.55 -8.32
N ALA A 28 -13.97 -7.50 -8.15
CA ALA A 28 -12.96 -7.38 -7.09
C ALA A 28 -13.56 -7.08 -5.70
N ARG A 29 -14.35 -8.01 -5.17
CA ARG A 29 -15.13 -7.80 -3.94
C ARG A 29 -14.31 -8.01 -2.67
N HIS A 30 -13.31 -8.88 -2.71
CA HIS A 30 -12.53 -9.24 -1.51
C HIS A 30 -11.48 -8.16 -1.20
N ILE A 31 -10.79 -7.63 -2.21
CA ILE A 31 -9.85 -6.50 -2.03
C ILE A 31 -10.57 -5.25 -1.53
N GLN A 32 -11.82 -5.02 -1.96
CA GLN A 32 -12.62 -3.87 -1.51
C GLN A 32 -12.88 -3.91 0.00
N MET A 33 -12.97 -5.10 0.61
CA MET A 33 -13.16 -5.26 2.05
C MET A 33 -12.04 -4.60 2.85
N VAL A 34 -10.79 -4.76 2.40
CA VAL A 34 -9.59 -4.18 3.03
C VAL A 34 -9.40 -2.74 2.56
N VAL A 35 -9.40 -2.51 1.24
CA VAL A 35 -8.99 -1.22 0.68
C VAL A 35 -9.97 -0.11 1.02
N ARG A 36 -11.26 -0.38 1.28
CA ARG A 36 -12.20 0.68 1.69
C ARG A 36 -11.87 1.32 3.04
N GLU A 37 -11.10 0.65 3.89
CA GLU A 37 -10.85 1.09 5.26
C GLU A 37 -9.85 2.24 5.31
N GLY A 38 -10.23 3.33 5.98
CA GLY A 38 -9.37 4.48 6.26
C GLY A 38 -8.18 4.14 7.14
N LEU A 39 -8.26 3.03 7.89
CA LEU A 39 -7.16 2.45 8.66
C LEU A 39 -5.86 2.34 7.84
N LEU A 40 -5.95 2.02 6.54
CA LEU A 40 -4.79 1.87 5.66
C LEU A 40 -3.90 3.11 5.57
N LEU A 41 -4.46 4.31 5.83
CA LEU A 41 -3.68 5.54 5.86
C LEU A 41 -2.61 5.53 6.98
N ALA A 42 -2.90 4.87 8.10
CA ALA A 42 -1.92 4.75 9.20
C ALA A 42 -0.73 3.86 8.82
N GLY A 43 -0.91 2.94 7.87
CA GLY A 43 0.16 2.09 7.34
C GLY A 43 1.00 2.72 6.24
N GLY A 44 0.58 3.88 5.69
CA GLY A 44 1.22 4.49 4.52
C GLY A 44 2.71 4.77 4.72
N ALA A 45 3.10 5.24 5.91
CA ALA A 45 4.51 5.47 6.23
C ALA A 45 5.32 4.16 6.31
N ALA A 46 4.77 3.10 6.92
CA ALA A 46 5.44 1.80 7.00
C ALA A 46 5.60 1.17 5.61
N ALA A 47 4.55 1.18 4.79
CA ALA A 47 4.59 0.72 3.40
C ALA A 47 5.66 1.48 2.61
N LEU A 48 5.74 2.81 2.77
CA LEU A 48 6.75 3.61 2.10
C LEU A 48 8.18 3.25 2.55
N LEU A 49 8.42 3.07 3.85
CA LEU A 49 9.73 2.67 4.36
C LEU A 49 10.13 1.27 3.83
N LEU A 50 9.18 0.34 3.71
CA LEU A 50 9.42 -0.95 3.06
C LEU A 50 9.76 -0.78 1.57
N GLN A 51 9.06 0.10 0.87
CA GLN A 51 9.31 0.38 -0.55
C GLN A 51 10.71 0.93 -0.77
N VAL A 52 11.09 2.00 -0.06
CA VAL A 52 12.39 2.66 -0.26
C VAL A 52 13.57 1.89 0.34
N ALA A 53 13.31 0.88 1.17
CA ALA A 53 14.34 -0.07 1.57
C ALA A 53 14.86 -0.90 0.37
N MET A 54 14.14 -0.92 -0.76
CA MET A 54 14.65 -1.47 -2.01
C MET A 54 15.53 -0.41 -2.68
N PRO A 55 16.84 -0.64 -2.90
CA PRO A 55 17.78 0.40 -3.31
C PRO A 55 17.34 1.23 -4.52
N GLY A 56 16.86 0.58 -5.60
CA GLY A 56 16.40 1.29 -6.79
C GLY A 56 15.18 2.19 -6.54
N VAL A 57 14.26 1.76 -5.67
CA VAL A 57 13.11 2.59 -5.25
C VAL A 57 13.58 3.74 -4.37
N GLY A 58 14.50 3.48 -3.42
CA GLY A 58 15.09 4.49 -2.56
C GLY A 58 15.77 5.61 -3.35
N LYS A 59 16.59 5.26 -4.35
CA LYS A 59 17.24 6.22 -5.26
C LYS A 59 16.22 7.02 -6.07
N GLY A 60 15.25 6.36 -6.69
CA GLY A 60 14.21 7.03 -7.47
C GLY A 60 13.43 8.06 -6.65
N VAL A 61 13.10 7.72 -5.41
CA VAL A 61 12.44 8.64 -4.48
C VAL A 61 13.36 9.78 -4.05
N ASN A 62 14.55 9.46 -3.57
CA ASN A 62 15.48 10.43 -2.99
C ASN A 62 15.92 11.49 -4.01
N HIS A 63 16.13 11.09 -5.28
CA HIS A 63 16.65 12.00 -6.31
C HIS A 63 15.57 12.74 -7.09
N HIS A 64 14.39 12.17 -7.28
CA HIS A 64 13.37 12.75 -8.18
C HIS A 64 12.10 13.21 -7.47
N SER A 65 11.92 12.89 -6.19
CA SER A 65 10.72 13.28 -5.46
C SER A 65 10.99 14.56 -4.66
N THR A 66 10.06 15.51 -4.71
CA THR A 66 9.97 16.61 -3.74
C THR A 66 9.44 16.14 -2.38
N PHE A 67 9.65 14.86 -2.06
CA PHE A 67 9.07 14.13 -0.94
C PHE A 67 9.32 14.83 0.40
N SER A 68 10.55 15.30 0.61
CA SER A 68 10.95 16.03 1.81
C SER A 68 10.14 17.30 2.07
N ARG A 69 9.65 17.93 0.99
CA ARG A 69 8.85 19.15 1.05
C ARG A 69 7.35 18.87 1.08
N ARG A 70 6.88 17.72 0.58
CA ARG A 70 5.44 17.42 0.41
C ARG A 70 5.08 15.93 0.65
N PRO A 71 5.32 15.37 1.85
CA PRO A 71 5.04 13.95 2.13
C PRO A 71 3.55 13.61 2.02
N LEU A 72 2.66 14.54 2.37
CA LEU A 72 1.21 14.37 2.26
C LEU A 72 0.72 14.32 0.81
N ASP A 73 1.38 15.04 -0.11
CA ASP A 73 1.04 14.98 -1.53
C ASP A 73 1.36 13.61 -2.13
N ARG A 74 2.46 13.00 -1.67
CA ARG A 74 2.79 11.62 -2.05
C ARG A 74 1.77 10.63 -1.51
N LEU A 75 1.44 10.69 -0.21
CA LEU A 75 0.42 9.82 0.37
C LEU A 75 -0.91 9.98 -0.39
N ARG A 76 -1.33 11.20 -0.68
CA ARG A 76 -2.51 11.49 -1.50
C ARG A 76 -2.43 10.84 -2.88
N THR A 77 -1.29 10.93 -3.57
CA THR A 77 -1.12 10.37 -4.90
C THR A 77 -1.20 8.85 -4.89
N THR A 78 -0.49 8.19 -3.96
CA THR A 78 -0.54 6.73 -3.79
C THR A 78 -1.95 6.26 -3.42
N MET A 79 -2.61 6.90 -2.46
CA MET A 79 -3.95 6.50 -2.04
C MET A 79 -4.99 6.77 -3.11
N THR A 80 -4.87 7.87 -3.85
CA THR A 80 -5.73 8.14 -5.02
C THR A 80 -5.61 7.02 -6.06
N PHE A 81 -4.37 6.59 -6.35
CA PHE A 81 -4.13 5.46 -7.24
C PHE A 81 -4.75 4.17 -6.70
N VAL A 82 -4.46 3.78 -5.46
CA VAL A 82 -4.98 2.54 -4.84
C VAL A 82 -6.52 2.54 -4.82
N TYR A 83 -7.15 3.62 -4.35
CA TYR A 83 -8.61 3.73 -4.32
C TYR A 83 -9.21 3.72 -5.73
N CYS A 84 -8.62 4.42 -6.70
CA CYS A 84 -9.10 4.42 -8.07
C CYS A 84 -8.97 3.05 -8.72
N MET A 85 -7.85 2.35 -8.51
CA MET A 85 -7.67 1.00 -9.05
C MET A 85 -8.74 0.04 -8.53
N VAL A 86 -9.11 0.15 -7.25
CA VAL A 86 -10.09 -0.76 -6.64
C VAL A 86 -11.55 -0.33 -6.91
N PHE A 87 -11.88 0.95 -6.79
CA PHE A 87 -13.27 1.45 -6.79
C PHE A 87 -13.63 2.35 -7.99
N GLY A 88 -12.66 2.72 -8.83
CA GLY A 88 -12.89 3.58 -9.98
C GLY A 88 -13.50 2.85 -11.17
N THR A 89 -14.13 3.59 -12.07
CA THR A 89 -14.58 3.09 -13.38
C THR A 89 -13.39 2.72 -14.26
N ALA A 90 -13.61 1.92 -15.32
CA ALA A 90 -12.55 1.60 -16.29
C ALA A 90 -11.87 2.86 -16.86
N LYS A 91 -12.63 3.92 -17.13
CA LYS A 91 -12.10 5.21 -17.62
C LYS A 91 -11.23 5.92 -16.58
N GLU A 92 -11.64 5.91 -15.32
CA GLU A 92 -10.85 6.49 -14.21
C GLU A 92 -9.56 5.71 -13.99
N ARG A 93 -9.62 4.38 -13.99
CA ARG A 93 -8.45 3.50 -13.89
C ARG A 93 -7.44 3.77 -15.01
N GLN A 94 -7.90 3.86 -16.26
CA GLN A 94 -7.02 4.20 -17.38
C GLN A 94 -6.39 5.58 -17.24
N PHE A 95 -7.14 6.56 -16.74
CA PHE A 95 -6.63 7.91 -16.51
C PHE A 95 -5.53 7.91 -15.44
N ILE A 96 -5.76 7.29 -14.28
CA ILE A 96 -4.78 7.31 -13.19
C ILE A 96 -3.51 6.52 -13.56
N VAL A 97 -3.63 5.42 -14.29
CA VAL A 97 -2.49 4.64 -14.80
C VAL A 97 -1.63 5.48 -15.75
N LYS A 98 -2.26 6.21 -16.69
CA LYS A 98 -1.55 7.13 -17.59
C LYS A 98 -0.83 8.23 -16.80
N MET A 99 -1.47 8.79 -15.77
CA MET A 99 -0.85 9.79 -14.91
C MET A 99 0.37 9.25 -14.17
N VAL A 100 0.25 8.05 -13.57
CA VAL A 100 1.35 7.40 -12.85
C VAL A 100 2.53 7.14 -13.80
N HIS A 101 2.29 6.56 -14.98
CA HIS A 101 3.37 6.33 -15.95
C HIS A 101 4.03 7.62 -16.44
N ARG A 102 3.26 8.68 -16.65
CA ARG A 102 3.84 10.00 -17.00
C ARG A 102 4.71 10.54 -15.86
N ALA A 103 4.31 10.34 -14.61
CA ALA A 103 5.08 10.75 -13.44
C ALA A 103 6.33 9.86 -13.21
N HIS A 104 6.28 8.58 -13.60
CA HIS A 104 7.40 7.64 -13.50
C HIS A 104 8.43 7.82 -14.62
N SER A 105 8.02 8.25 -15.82
CA SER A 105 8.91 8.39 -16.98
C SER A 105 10.21 9.17 -16.73
N PRO A 106 10.25 10.31 -15.99
CA PRO A 106 11.49 11.00 -15.70
C PRO A 106 12.28 10.44 -14.51
N VAL A 107 11.76 9.41 -13.83
CA VAL A 107 12.35 8.84 -12.60
C VAL A 107 13.23 7.65 -12.98
N GLN A 108 14.43 7.95 -13.43
CA GLN A 108 15.43 6.96 -13.83
C GLN A 108 16.84 7.50 -13.59
N GLY A 109 17.78 6.60 -13.33
CA GLY A 109 19.20 6.86 -13.18
C GLY A 109 20.02 5.73 -13.80
N ALA A 110 21.33 5.73 -13.56
CA ALA A 110 22.24 4.76 -14.16
C ALA A 110 21.89 3.29 -13.84
N ASP A 111 21.34 3.04 -12.65
CA ASP A 111 21.06 1.70 -12.12
C ASP A 111 19.64 1.53 -11.56
N TYR A 112 18.71 2.43 -11.88
CA TYR A 112 17.31 2.30 -11.49
C TYR A 112 16.37 2.97 -12.48
N SER A 113 15.14 2.46 -12.56
CA SER A 113 14.03 3.10 -13.26
C SER A 113 12.73 2.86 -12.49
N ALA A 114 11.86 3.87 -12.42
CA ALA A 114 10.52 3.69 -11.87
C ALA A 114 9.62 2.80 -12.74
N ASP A 115 10.03 2.48 -13.97
CA ASP A 115 9.36 1.50 -14.83
C ASP A 115 9.99 0.09 -14.71
N ASP A 116 10.98 -0.12 -13.83
CA ASP A 116 11.53 -1.44 -13.53
C ASP A 116 10.47 -2.34 -12.89
N ILE A 117 10.16 -3.44 -13.56
CA ILE A 117 9.09 -4.36 -13.19
C ILE A 117 9.37 -5.12 -11.88
N HIS A 118 10.63 -5.36 -11.52
CA HIS A 118 11.00 -6.01 -10.26
C HIS A 118 10.85 -5.03 -9.09
N LEU A 119 11.18 -3.76 -9.30
CA LEU A 119 10.94 -2.71 -8.30
C LEU A 119 9.43 -2.50 -8.10
N GLN A 120 8.65 -2.47 -9.18
CA GLN A 120 7.18 -2.34 -9.11
C GLN A 120 6.50 -3.56 -8.47
N LEU A 121 7.03 -4.77 -8.69
CA LEU A 121 6.58 -5.97 -7.99
C LEU A 121 6.74 -5.82 -6.47
N TRP A 122 7.90 -5.33 -6.01
CA TRP A 122 8.12 -5.07 -4.59
C TRP A 122 7.16 -3.99 -4.06
N VAL A 123 6.98 -2.89 -4.79
CA VAL A 123 6.04 -1.83 -4.40
C VAL A 123 4.63 -2.40 -4.22
N ALA A 124 4.12 -3.18 -5.17
CA ALA A 124 2.82 -3.82 -5.05
C ALA A 124 2.76 -4.84 -3.88
N ALA A 125 3.83 -5.60 -3.66
CA ALA A 125 3.92 -6.54 -2.54
C ALA A 125 3.78 -5.84 -1.18
N THR A 126 4.41 -4.68 -1.00
CA THR A 126 4.27 -3.90 0.25
C THR A 126 2.84 -3.41 0.49
N LEU A 127 2.11 -3.05 -0.56
CA LEU A 127 0.70 -2.63 -0.45
C LEU A 127 -0.20 -3.77 0.02
N TYR A 128 0.05 -5.00 -0.47
CA TYR A 128 -0.65 -6.20 0.01
C TYR A 128 -0.27 -6.54 1.45
N ALA A 129 1.02 -6.68 1.75
CA ALA A 129 1.48 -7.14 3.06
C ALA A 129 1.06 -6.19 4.19
N VAL A 130 1.25 -4.87 4.01
CA VAL A 130 0.83 -3.87 5.01
C VAL A 130 -0.69 -3.78 5.07
N GLY A 131 -1.37 -3.78 3.92
CA GLY A 131 -2.83 -3.61 3.89
C GLY A 131 -3.58 -4.76 4.55
N VAL A 132 -3.22 -6.01 4.22
CA VAL A 132 -3.83 -7.20 4.82
C VAL A 132 -3.41 -7.35 6.27
N GLY A 133 -2.13 -7.13 6.60
CA GLY A 133 -1.66 -7.22 7.98
C GLY A 133 -2.43 -6.28 8.91
N MET A 134 -2.57 -5.00 8.53
CA MET A 134 -3.34 -4.04 9.32
C MET A 134 -4.83 -4.40 9.42
N TYR A 135 -5.41 -4.92 8.36
CA TYR A 135 -6.80 -5.34 8.40
C TYR A 135 -6.99 -6.52 9.37
N GLU A 136 -6.13 -7.54 9.30
CA GLU A 136 -6.19 -8.71 10.17
C GLU A 136 -5.88 -8.37 11.64
N ASP A 137 -4.98 -7.41 11.87
CA ASP A 137 -4.66 -6.89 13.20
C ASP A 137 -5.87 -6.26 13.90
N VAL A 138 -6.81 -5.68 13.15
CA VAL A 138 -7.99 -4.98 13.68
C VAL A 138 -9.27 -5.80 13.60
N PHE A 139 -9.49 -6.55 12.52
CA PHE A 139 -10.72 -7.31 12.29
C PHE A 139 -10.57 -8.81 12.60
N GLY A 140 -9.37 -9.25 12.95
CA GLY A 140 -9.06 -10.67 13.09
C GLY A 140 -8.70 -11.31 11.75
N ARG A 141 -8.21 -12.55 11.84
CA ARG A 141 -7.74 -13.30 10.67
C ARG A 141 -8.86 -13.51 9.66
N ILE A 142 -8.54 -13.29 8.39
CA ILE A 142 -9.42 -13.61 7.27
C ILE A 142 -9.36 -15.14 7.05
N ASP A 143 -10.50 -15.76 6.76
CA ASP A 143 -10.52 -17.19 6.43
C ASP A 143 -9.69 -17.47 5.17
N GLU A 144 -9.08 -18.65 5.10
CA GLU A 144 -8.06 -18.95 4.08
C GLU A 144 -8.59 -18.80 2.64
N ALA A 145 -9.86 -19.14 2.39
CA ALA A 145 -10.45 -19.06 1.06
C ALA A 145 -10.64 -17.60 0.63
N THR A 146 -11.22 -16.77 1.49
CA THR A 146 -11.37 -15.32 1.29
C THR A 146 -10.00 -14.65 1.17
N ALA A 147 -9.03 -15.06 1.99
CA ALA A 147 -7.71 -14.45 2.01
C ALA A 147 -6.93 -14.75 0.73
N GLU A 148 -7.06 -15.96 0.16
CA GLU A 148 -6.50 -16.31 -1.14
C GLU A 148 -7.20 -15.56 -2.29
N ALA A 149 -8.53 -15.48 -2.28
CA ALA A 149 -9.27 -14.72 -3.30
C ALA A 149 -8.87 -13.22 -3.27
N LEU A 150 -8.78 -12.65 -2.07
CA LEU A 150 -8.28 -11.30 -1.84
C LEU A 150 -6.87 -11.11 -2.40
N TYR A 151 -5.95 -12.05 -2.11
CA TYR A 151 -4.57 -12.00 -2.60
C TYR A 151 -4.49 -11.97 -4.12
N LEU A 152 -5.29 -12.81 -4.80
CA LEU A 152 -5.34 -12.85 -6.26
C LEU A 152 -5.89 -11.53 -6.83
N GLU A 153 -6.89 -10.91 -6.18
CA GLU A 153 -7.42 -9.61 -6.59
C GLU A 153 -6.39 -8.47 -6.45
N TYR A 154 -5.46 -8.55 -5.49
CA TYR A 154 -4.36 -7.58 -5.33
C TYR A 154 -3.41 -7.50 -6.53
N ALA A 155 -3.37 -8.53 -7.39
CA ALA A 155 -2.59 -8.50 -8.63
C ALA A 155 -2.99 -7.34 -9.57
N ILE A 156 -4.20 -6.77 -9.42
CA ILE A 156 -4.62 -5.57 -10.16
C ILE A 156 -3.65 -4.40 -9.98
N LEU A 157 -3.13 -4.20 -8.75
CA LEU A 157 -2.22 -3.10 -8.43
C LEU A 157 -0.87 -3.32 -9.12
N ALA A 158 -0.31 -4.53 -9.04
CA ALA A 158 0.93 -4.89 -9.71
C ALA A 158 0.82 -4.72 -11.23
N LYS A 159 -0.24 -5.27 -11.85
CA LYS A 159 -0.47 -5.17 -13.31
C LYS A 159 -0.57 -3.75 -13.82
N SER A 160 -1.25 -2.89 -13.06
CA SER A 160 -1.37 -1.48 -13.41
C SER A 160 -0.04 -0.72 -13.37
N LEU A 161 1.00 -1.31 -12.78
CA LEU A 161 2.37 -0.82 -12.73
C LEU A 161 3.31 -1.62 -13.68
N ARG A 162 2.75 -2.21 -14.76
CA ARG A 162 3.46 -3.00 -15.79
C ARG A 162 4.06 -4.33 -15.34
N VAL A 163 3.79 -4.78 -14.11
CA VAL A 163 4.17 -6.12 -13.66
C VAL A 163 3.31 -7.14 -14.41
N SER A 164 3.93 -8.07 -15.15
CA SER A 164 3.18 -9.14 -15.82
C SER A 164 2.46 -10.01 -14.78
N GLY A 165 1.31 -10.58 -15.15
CA GLY A 165 0.54 -11.46 -14.25
C GLY A 165 1.33 -12.67 -13.77
N GLU A 166 2.30 -13.12 -14.56
CA GLU A 166 3.15 -14.28 -14.27
C GLU A 166 4.21 -13.99 -13.19
N MET A 167 4.61 -12.73 -13.00
CA MET A 167 5.56 -12.35 -11.94
C MET A 167 4.90 -12.19 -10.57
N TRP A 168 3.58 -11.96 -10.51
CA TRP A 168 2.87 -11.96 -9.25
C TRP A 168 2.86 -13.38 -8.68
N PRO A 169 3.30 -13.61 -7.42
CA PRO A 169 3.41 -14.97 -6.90
C PRO A 169 2.08 -15.74 -7.01
N ILE A 170 2.14 -17.02 -7.37
CA ILE A 170 0.95 -17.78 -7.79
C ILE A 170 -0.11 -17.97 -6.69
N ASN A 171 0.29 -17.87 -5.42
CA ASN A 171 -0.57 -17.99 -4.24
C ASN A 171 0.06 -17.31 -3.02
N ARG A 172 -0.68 -17.21 -1.91
CA ARG A 172 -0.19 -16.62 -0.66
C ARG A 172 1.08 -17.28 -0.13
N LYS A 173 1.22 -18.60 -0.26
CA LYS A 173 2.41 -19.32 0.20
C LYS A 173 3.67 -18.87 -0.56
N ALA A 174 3.58 -18.78 -1.88
CA ALA A 174 4.66 -18.28 -2.73
C ALA A 174 4.95 -16.81 -2.45
N PHE A 175 3.92 -16.00 -2.19
CA PHE A 175 4.07 -14.61 -1.80
C PHE A 175 4.90 -14.44 -0.53
N TRP A 176 4.55 -15.14 0.55
CA TRP A 176 5.29 -15.01 1.81
C TRP A 176 6.72 -15.52 1.70
N ALA A 177 6.97 -16.57 0.92
CA ALA A 177 8.34 -17.02 0.63
C ALA A 177 9.16 -15.98 -0.18
N TYR A 178 8.53 -15.25 -1.10
CA TYR A 178 9.15 -14.10 -1.78
C TYR A 178 9.41 -12.96 -0.79
N TRP A 179 8.39 -12.58 -0.01
CA TRP A 179 8.46 -11.52 0.98
C TRP A 179 9.60 -11.75 1.98
N ASP A 180 9.66 -12.92 2.60
CA ASP A 180 10.67 -13.25 3.61
C ASP A 180 12.08 -13.20 3.04
N ARG A 181 12.26 -13.66 1.79
CA ARG A 181 13.55 -13.56 1.09
C ARG A 181 13.98 -12.11 0.90
N GLN A 182 13.09 -11.26 0.42
CA GLN A 182 13.38 -9.84 0.23
C GLN A 182 13.68 -9.16 1.56
N ILE A 183 12.86 -9.41 2.60
CA ILE A 183 13.10 -8.87 3.94
C ILE A 183 14.44 -9.36 4.53
N ALA A 184 14.90 -10.57 4.20
CA ALA A 184 16.18 -11.10 4.66
C ALA A 184 17.39 -10.52 3.92
N THR A 185 17.26 -10.18 2.64
CA THR A 185 18.40 -9.77 1.78
C THR A 185 18.50 -8.27 1.55
N MET A 186 17.40 -7.52 1.62
CA MET A 186 17.39 -6.09 1.31
C MET A 186 18.29 -5.28 2.26
N GLU A 187 18.95 -4.25 1.74
CA GLU A 187 19.79 -3.36 2.52
C GLU A 187 19.23 -1.94 2.50
N VAL A 188 19.03 -1.37 3.69
CA VAL A 188 18.57 0.01 3.83
C VAL A 188 19.74 0.96 3.54
N THR A 189 19.72 1.56 2.35
CA THR A 189 20.76 2.46 1.86
C THR A 189 20.72 3.84 2.54
N PRO A 190 21.78 4.67 2.40
CA PRO A 190 21.76 6.05 2.89
C PRO A 190 20.59 6.87 2.32
N GLU A 191 20.25 6.70 1.04
CA GLU A 191 19.10 7.35 0.39
C GLU A 191 17.79 6.95 1.06
N ALA A 192 17.60 5.66 1.35
CA ALA A 192 16.43 5.17 2.07
C ALA A 192 16.33 5.79 3.48
N ARG A 193 17.46 5.90 4.20
CA ARG A 193 17.52 6.55 5.53
C ARG A 193 17.18 8.03 5.46
N HIS A 194 17.65 8.73 4.43
CA HIS A 194 17.32 10.14 4.22
C HIS A 194 15.82 10.32 4.00
N VAL A 195 15.22 9.51 3.13
CA VAL A 195 13.75 9.51 2.93
C VAL A 195 13.02 9.21 4.23
N ALA A 196 13.47 8.21 5.00
CA ALA A 196 12.85 7.89 6.29
C ALA A 196 12.97 9.06 7.28
N HIS A 197 14.12 9.73 7.34
CA HIS A 197 14.32 10.91 8.17
C HIS A 197 13.36 12.04 7.79
N ASP A 198 13.28 12.37 6.49
CA ASP A 198 12.41 13.43 5.99
C ASP A 198 10.93 13.12 6.17
N LEU A 199 10.54 11.85 6.16
CA LEU A 199 9.18 11.45 6.47
C LEU A 199 8.86 11.57 7.95
N LEU A 200 9.76 11.08 8.80
CA LEU A 200 9.49 10.84 10.23
C LEU A 200 9.87 12.02 11.14
N TYR A 201 10.72 12.93 10.67
CA TYR A 201 11.28 14.03 11.46
C TYR A 201 11.13 15.37 10.72
N ASN A 202 10.15 15.49 9.83
CA ASN A 202 9.89 16.72 9.08
C ASN A 202 9.57 17.90 10.03
N GLN A 203 10.44 18.90 10.05
CA GLN A 203 10.30 20.08 10.90
C GLN A 203 9.41 21.18 10.28
N ASN A 204 9.06 21.07 9.00
CA ASN A 204 8.27 22.07 8.28
C ASN A 204 6.75 21.80 8.34
N LEU A 205 6.31 20.90 9.21
CA LEU A 205 4.90 20.56 9.36
C LEU A 205 4.17 21.63 10.20
N PRO A 206 2.92 21.99 9.84
CA PRO A 206 2.04 22.73 10.73
C PRO A 206 1.96 22.08 12.12
N VAL A 207 1.88 22.90 13.18
CA VAL A 207 1.98 22.45 14.59
C VAL A 207 1.04 21.29 14.93
N HIS A 208 -0.20 21.32 14.44
CA HIS A 208 -1.18 20.26 14.68
C HIS A 208 -0.78 18.91 14.05
N LEU A 209 -0.08 18.91 12.91
CA LEU A 209 0.47 17.71 12.31
C LEU A 209 1.76 17.27 13.01
N ALA A 210 2.60 18.24 13.40
CA ALA A 210 3.83 17.96 14.17
C ALA A 210 3.52 17.22 15.49
N ALA A 211 2.40 17.55 16.14
CA ALA A 211 1.93 16.87 17.36
C ALA A 211 1.64 15.37 17.15
N LEU A 212 1.28 14.95 15.94
CA LEU A 212 1.01 13.54 15.61
C LEU A 212 2.28 12.75 15.27
N MET A 213 3.42 13.41 15.05
CA MET A 213 4.66 12.78 14.58
C MET A 213 5.27 11.75 15.55
N PRO A 214 5.29 11.93 16.88
CA PRO A 214 5.70 10.87 17.80
C PRO A 214 4.86 9.60 17.63
N TRP A 215 3.54 9.75 17.46
CA TRP A 215 2.61 8.63 17.28
C TRP A 215 2.79 7.96 15.91
N MET A 216 2.97 8.74 14.85
CA MET A 216 3.28 8.21 13.51
C MET A 216 4.61 7.43 13.50
N ARG A 217 5.66 7.96 14.12
CA ARG A 217 6.94 7.25 14.30
C ARG A 217 6.77 5.96 15.07
N PHE A 218 5.94 6.02 16.13
CA PHE A 218 5.59 4.88 16.96
C PHE A 218 5.01 3.73 16.13
N ILE A 219 3.86 3.97 15.48
CA ILE A 219 3.16 3.01 14.64
C ILE A 219 4.03 2.52 13.48
N THR A 220 4.69 3.45 12.78
CA THR A 220 5.53 3.11 11.63
C THR A 220 6.62 2.10 12.01
N ALA A 221 7.31 2.30 13.13
CA ALA A 221 8.35 1.36 13.51
C ALA A 221 7.79 -0.02 13.88
N GLU A 222 6.64 -0.09 14.57
CA GLU A 222 6.10 -1.38 15.01
C GLU A 222 5.40 -2.16 13.88
N LEU A 223 4.98 -1.49 12.81
CA LEU A 223 4.52 -2.14 11.57
C LEU A 223 5.66 -2.67 10.69
N LEU A 224 6.91 -2.24 10.92
CA LEU A 224 8.05 -2.72 10.13
C LEU A 224 8.57 -4.06 10.67
N PRO A 225 8.98 -5.00 9.79
CA PRO A 225 9.73 -6.18 10.19
C PRO A 225 10.98 -5.80 11.01
N PRO A 226 11.34 -6.55 12.07
CA PRO A 226 12.40 -6.17 13.01
C PRO A 226 13.73 -5.79 12.35
N ARG A 227 14.18 -6.58 11.36
CA ARG A 227 15.42 -6.33 10.62
C ARG A 227 15.40 -4.99 9.89
N ILE A 228 14.32 -4.67 9.18
CA ILE A 228 14.18 -3.41 8.44
C ILE A 228 14.07 -2.22 9.40
N ARG A 229 13.29 -2.38 10.47
CA ARG A 229 13.17 -1.38 11.54
C ARG A 229 14.52 -1.01 12.14
N GLU A 230 15.32 -2.01 12.49
CA GLU A 230 16.66 -1.85 13.04
C GLU A 230 17.63 -1.24 12.02
N ALA A 231 17.53 -1.67 10.76
CA ALA A 231 18.29 -1.09 9.67
C ALA A 231 17.97 0.41 9.49
N TYR A 232 16.74 0.87 9.73
CA TYR A 232 16.40 2.31 9.77
C TYR A 232 16.82 3.03 11.07
N GLY A 233 17.35 2.32 12.07
CA GLY A 233 17.69 2.89 13.38
C GLY A 233 16.48 3.20 14.26
N LEU A 234 15.30 2.67 13.92
CA LEU A 234 14.07 2.90 14.67
C LEU A 234 14.04 1.97 15.90
N LYS A 235 14.67 2.39 17.00
CA LYS A 235 14.76 1.58 18.23
C LYS A 235 13.37 1.22 18.76
N SER A 236 13.12 -0.08 18.91
CA SER A 236 11.95 -0.61 19.62
C SER A 236 12.39 -1.14 20.99
N THR A 237 11.90 -0.52 22.06
CA THR A 237 12.14 -0.96 23.44
C THR A 237 11.04 -1.93 23.88
N VAL A 238 11.28 -2.70 24.95
CA VAL A 238 10.27 -3.59 25.52
C VAL A 238 9.01 -2.82 25.91
N LEU A 239 9.18 -1.63 26.50
CA LEU A 239 8.08 -0.73 26.86
C LEU A 239 7.27 -0.30 25.63
N ARG A 240 7.96 0.06 24.54
CA ARG A 240 7.33 0.46 23.26
C ARG A 240 6.51 -0.68 22.66
N ARG A 241 7.04 -1.91 22.66
CA ARG A 241 6.30 -3.11 22.22
C ARG A 241 5.08 -3.38 23.09
N GLY A 242 5.20 -3.20 24.41
CA GLY A 242 4.08 -3.28 25.35
C GLY A 242 2.98 -2.27 25.02
N ALA A 243 3.35 -0.99 24.90
CA ALA A 243 2.43 0.07 24.51
C ALA A 243 1.79 -0.18 23.14
N TYR A 244 2.51 -0.81 22.20
CA TYR A 244 1.99 -1.09 20.86
C TYR A 244 0.92 -2.16 20.90
N ARG A 245 1.15 -3.24 21.66
CA ARG A 245 0.13 -4.27 21.89
C ARG A 245 -1.13 -3.67 22.51
N VAL A 246 -0.99 -2.84 23.55
CA VAL A 246 -2.16 -2.18 24.17
C VAL A 246 -2.87 -1.25 23.17
N THR A 247 -2.11 -0.45 22.42
CA THR A 247 -2.66 0.44 21.38
C THR A 247 -3.43 -0.36 20.34
N LEU A 248 -2.87 -1.48 19.89
CA LEU A 248 -3.51 -2.34 18.91
C LEU A 248 -4.79 -2.99 19.47
N GLU A 249 -4.78 -3.49 20.71
CA GLU A 249 -5.99 -4.03 21.35
C GLU A 249 -7.09 -2.96 21.49
N VAL A 250 -6.72 -1.71 21.81
CA VAL A 250 -7.69 -0.59 21.83
C VAL A 250 -8.23 -0.31 20.44
N ILE A 251 -7.39 -0.26 19.41
CA ILE A 251 -7.83 -0.05 18.01
C ILE A 251 -8.73 -1.21 17.58
N ARG A 252 -8.36 -2.44 17.89
CA ARG A 252 -9.14 -3.65 17.61
C ARG A 252 -10.51 -3.62 18.27
N ALA A 253 -10.62 -3.12 19.50
CA ALA A 253 -11.89 -3.00 20.21
C ALA A 253 -12.75 -1.82 19.73
N THR A 254 -12.14 -0.71 19.29
CA THR A 254 -12.84 0.55 19.03
C THR A 254 -13.08 0.84 17.55
N TYR A 255 -12.12 0.53 16.66
CA TYR A 255 -12.23 0.83 15.22
C TYR A 255 -13.41 0.12 14.55
N PRO A 256 -13.72 -1.16 14.82
CA PRO A 256 -14.90 -1.81 14.25
C PRO A 256 -16.23 -1.13 14.63
N LEU A 257 -16.28 -0.45 15.77
CA LEU A 257 -17.45 0.29 16.27
C LEU A 257 -17.62 1.65 15.58
N VAL A 258 -16.57 2.18 14.94
CA VAL A 258 -16.67 3.44 14.18
C VAL A 258 -17.64 3.24 13.02
N PRO A 259 -18.62 4.14 12.82
CA PRO A 259 -19.57 4.03 11.72
C PRO A 259 -18.90 3.89 10.35
N MET A 260 -19.47 3.03 9.50
CA MET A 260 -18.90 2.69 8.19
C MET A 260 -18.66 3.92 7.29
N PHE A 261 -19.54 4.92 7.34
CA PHE A 261 -19.38 6.14 6.54
C PHE A 261 -18.15 6.95 6.95
N ILE A 262 -17.72 6.89 8.21
CA ILE A 262 -16.50 7.55 8.71
C ILE A 262 -15.28 6.72 8.28
N ARG A 263 -15.31 5.41 8.55
CA ARG A 263 -14.22 4.48 8.20
C ARG A 263 -13.88 4.51 6.72
N THR A 264 -14.88 4.65 5.85
CA THR A 264 -14.72 4.62 4.39
C THR A 264 -14.67 6.00 3.75
N TYR A 265 -14.80 7.08 4.54
CA TYR A 265 -14.76 8.46 4.04
C TYR A 265 -13.50 8.79 3.24
N PRO A 266 -12.27 8.37 3.65
CA PRO A 266 -11.07 8.72 2.90
C PRO A 266 -11.12 8.29 1.43
N LYS A 267 -11.64 7.09 1.15
CA LYS A 267 -11.87 6.60 -0.22
C LYS A 267 -12.74 7.58 -1.01
N GLU A 268 -13.87 8.01 -0.45
CA GLU A 268 -14.77 8.96 -1.10
C GLU A 268 -14.08 10.32 -1.34
N TYR A 269 -13.33 10.81 -0.36
CA TYR A 269 -12.58 12.06 -0.45
C TYR A 269 -11.56 12.04 -1.60
N TYR A 270 -10.71 11.01 -1.67
CA TYR A 270 -9.67 10.92 -2.71
C TYR A 270 -10.27 10.69 -4.10
N LEU A 271 -11.32 9.88 -4.23
CA LEU A 271 -12.00 9.69 -5.52
C LEU A 271 -12.69 10.98 -6.00
N LYS A 272 -13.36 11.71 -5.10
CA LYS A 272 -13.98 13.00 -5.44
C LYS A 272 -12.93 14.03 -5.87
N ASP A 273 -11.82 14.11 -5.15
CA ASP A 273 -10.70 14.98 -5.49
C ASP A 273 -10.09 14.65 -6.86
N MET A 274 -9.85 13.37 -7.13
CA MET A 274 -9.37 12.90 -8.43
C MET A 274 -10.33 13.27 -9.56
N ARG A 275 -11.63 13.01 -9.38
CA ARG A 275 -12.67 13.33 -10.37
C ARG A 275 -12.72 14.83 -10.68
N ARG A 276 -12.56 15.68 -9.65
CA ARG A 276 -12.47 17.13 -9.82
C ARG A 276 -11.24 17.51 -10.67
N ARG A 277 -10.07 16.91 -10.41
CA ARG A 277 -8.84 17.14 -11.18
C ARG A 277 -8.95 16.64 -12.62
N MET A 278 -9.60 15.49 -12.83
CA MET A 278 -9.91 14.95 -14.16
C MET A 278 -10.83 15.86 -14.96
N GLY A 279 -11.83 16.48 -14.31
CA GLY A 279 -12.74 17.42 -14.95
C GLY A 279 -12.04 18.72 -15.39
N ASN A 280 -11.10 19.21 -14.59
CA ASN A 280 -10.33 20.42 -14.88
C ASN A 280 -9.17 20.21 -15.86
N ALA A 281 -8.82 18.96 -16.18
CA ALA A 281 -7.74 18.61 -17.10
C ALA A 281 -8.22 18.35 -18.54
N ARG A 282 -9.50 18.62 -18.83
CA ARG A 282 -10.07 18.65 -20.17
C ARG A 282 -10.08 20.09 -20.68
#